data_AF-A0A8T4SAE8-F1
#
_entry.id   AF-A0A8T4SAE8-F1
#
_cell.length_a   1.000
_cell.length_b   1.000
_cell.length_c   1.000
_cell.angle_alpha   90.00
_cell.angle_beta   90.00
_cell.angle_gamma   90.00
#
_symmetry.space_group_name_H-M   'P 1'
#
loop_
_entity.id
_entity.type
_entity.pdbx_description
1 polymer ?
#
loop_
_entity_poly.entity_id
_entity_poly.type
_entity_poly.pdbx_seq_one_letter_code
_entity_poly.pdbx_strand_id
1 'polypeptide(L)'
;MVFIEKKYILTLNREKCIGTGVCKATAAKRWKMKEDEKITLVDLSAKKTETTETLEFDESELQEYLDAAEACPVNAIKIEEKESGKELI
;
A
#
# COMPACT_ATOMS: atom_id res chain seq x y z
N MET A 1 0.63 2.16 -26.58
CA MET A 1 1.54 2.70 -25.54
C MET A 1 0.64 3.26 -24.47
N VAL A 2 0.47 2.55 -23.36
CA VAL A 2 -0.36 3.03 -22.25
C VAL A 2 0.57 3.82 -21.34
N PHE A 3 0.36 5.13 -21.28
CA PHE A 3 1.03 5.98 -20.31
C PHE A 3 0.43 5.65 -18.95
N ILE A 4 1.19 4.93 -18.13
CA ILE A 4 0.79 4.60 -16.77
C ILE A 4 1.12 5.84 -15.93
N GLU A 5 0.16 6.75 -15.82
CA GLU A 5 0.28 7.94 -14.99
C GLU A 5 0.03 7.53 -13.54
N LYS A 6 1.08 7.58 -12.71
CA LYS A 6 1.00 7.33 -11.27
C LYS A 6 0.20 8.46 -10.61
N LYS A 7 -1.10 8.20 -10.40
CA LYS A 7 -2.08 9.18 -9.90
C LYS A 7 -2.40 9.02 -8.42
N TYR A 8 -2.01 7.90 -7.81
CA TYR A 8 -2.34 7.58 -6.42
C TYR A 8 -1.09 7.38 -5.59
N ILE A 9 -1.20 7.71 -4.31
CA ILE A 9 -0.15 7.52 -3.31
C ILE A 9 -0.72 6.61 -2.23
N LEU A 10 -0.07 5.48 -2.02
CA LEU A 10 -0.32 4.59 -0.91
C LEU A 10 0.65 4.94 0.22
N THR A 11 0.14 5.04 1.44
CA THR A 11 0.94 5.20 2.66
C THR A 11 0.64 4.05 3.62
N LEU A 12 1.59 3.13 3.80
CA LEU A 12 1.56 2.09 4.81
C LEU A 12 2.24 2.58 6.09
N ASN A 13 1.51 2.60 7.20
CA ASN A 13 2.07 2.88 8.51
C ASN A 13 2.50 1.57 9.20
N ARG A 14 3.82 1.37 9.32
CA ARG A 14 4.41 0.17 9.94
C ARG A 14 4.25 0.16 11.46
N GLU A 15 4.08 1.31 12.10
CA GLU A 15 3.81 1.37 13.55
C GLU A 15 2.42 0.84 13.89
N LYS A 16 1.43 1.13 13.02
CA LYS A 16 0.09 0.55 13.13
C LYS A 16 -0.01 -0.89 12.63
N CYS A 17 0.94 -1.33 11.81
CA CYS A 17 0.94 -2.68 11.25
C CYS A 17 1.23 -3.72 12.33
N ILE A 18 0.20 -4.48 12.70
CA ILE A 18 0.27 -5.56 13.70
C ILE A 18 0.76 -6.91 13.12
N GLY A 19 1.30 -6.93 11.90
CA GLY A 19 1.87 -8.15 11.31
C GLY A 19 0.85 -9.24 10.94
N THR A 20 -0.44 -8.92 10.84
CA THR A 20 -1.51 -9.91 10.58
C THR A 20 -1.46 -10.59 9.21
N GLY A 21 -0.64 -10.10 8.28
CA GLY A 21 -0.44 -10.70 6.96
C GLY A 21 -1.64 -10.64 6.01
N VAL A 22 -2.75 -9.99 6.40
CA VAL A 22 -4.00 -10.01 5.62
C VAL A 22 -3.83 -9.35 4.25
N CYS A 23 -3.10 -8.23 4.16
CA CYS A 23 -2.84 -7.60 2.86
C CYS A 23 -1.96 -8.46 1.94
N LYS A 24 -1.13 -9.38 2.47
CA LYS A 24 -0.47 -10.39 1.65
C LYS A 24 -1.45 -11.45 1.14
N ALA A 25 -2.47 -11.80 1.92
CA ALA A 25 -3.51 -12.73 1.46
C ALA A 25 -4.34 -12.12 0.32
N THR A 26 -4.67 -10.82 0.42
CA THR A 26 -5.45 -10.10 -0.59
C THR A 26 -4.63 -9.72 -1.82
N ALA A 27 -3.39 -9.26 -1.64
CA ALA A 27 -2.53 -8.76 -2.72
C ALA A 27 -1.10 -9.31 -2.62
N ALA A 28 -0.95 -10.64 -2.65
CA ALA A 28 0.32 -11.36 -2.51
C ALA A 28 1.44 -10.91 -3.46
N LYS A 29 1.08 -10.34 -4.61
CA LYS A 29 2.04 -9.84 -5.61
C LYS A 29 2.66 -8.48 -5.23
N ARG A 30 1.92 -7.68 -4.45
CA ARG A 30 2.32 -6.31 -4.06
C ARG A 30 2.97 -6.23 -2.69
N TRP A 31 2.67 -7.19 -1.82
CA TRP A 31 3.11 -7.21 -0.43
C TRP A 31 4.03 -8.38 -0.14
N LYS A 32 5.21 -8.10 0.43
CA LYS A 32 6.17 -9.10 0.88
C LYS A 32 6.18 -9.11 2.40
N MET A 33 6.13 -10.30 2.99
CA MET A 33 6.39 -10.44 4.42
C MET A 33 7.90 -10.47 4.61
N LYS A 34 8.43 -9.60 5.48
CA LYS A 34 9.82 -9.68 5.95
C LYS A 34 9.92 -10.71 7.08
N GLU A 35 11.14 -11.14 7.39
CA GLU A 35 11.44 -12.00 8.55
C GLU A 35 11.01 -11.39 9.89
N ASP A 36 10.86 -10.06 9.96
CA ASP A 36 10.44 -9.31 11.15
C ASP A 36 8.92 -9.41 11.43
N GLU A 37 8.21 -10.37 10.82
CA GLU A 37 6.74 -10.50 10.83
C GLU A 37 5.95 -9.28 10.28
N LYS A 38 6.66 -8.22 9.88
CA LYS A 38 6.10 -7.02 9.28
C LYS A 38 6.01 -7.12 7.77
N ILE A 39 4.95 -6.53 7.24
CA ILE A 39 4.64 -6.51 5.81
C ILE A 39 5.35 -5.29 5.21
N THR A 40 6.01 -5.47 4.06
CA THR A 40 6.69 -4.42 3.29
C THR A 40 6.19 -4.44 1.85
N LEU A 41 6.24 -3.28 1.19
CA LEU A 41 5.88 -3.18 -0.22
C LEU A 41 6.96 -3.88 -1.08
N VAL A 42 6.55 -4.69 -2.06
CA VAL A 42 7.49 -5.33 -3.00
C VAL A 42 8.12 -4.29 -3.94
N ASP A 43 7.43 -3.18 -4.16
CA ASP A 43 7.79 -2.22 -5.19
C ASP A 43 9.09 -1.47 -4.88
N LEU A 44 9.98 -1.42 -5.87
CA LEU A 44 11.26 -0.71 -5.79
C LEU A 44 11.07 0.81 -5.83
N SER A 45 9.94 1.29 -6.35
CA SER A 45 9.58 2.71 -6.35
C SER A 45 9.04 3.18 -4.99
N ALA A 46 8.79 2.26 -4.06
CA ALA A 46 8.27 2.60 -2.75
C ALA A 46 9.36 3.28 -1.90
N LYS A 47 9.02 4.44 -1.34
CA LYS A 47 9.85 5.14 -0.37
C LYS A 47 9.60 4.54 1.01
N LYS A 48 10.58 3.81 1.53
CA LYS A 48 10.49 3.11 2.81
C LYS A 48 11.26 3.86 3.87
N THR A 49 10.58 4.21 4.95
CA THR A 49 11.17 4.76 6.18
C THR A 49 11.10 3.71 7.29
N GLU A 50 11.65 4.02 8.46
CA GLU A 50 11.64 3.14 9.62
C GLU A 50 10.20 2.84 10.10
N THR A 51 9.30 3.82 9.99
CA THR A 51 7.94 3.77 10.55
C THR A 51 6.84 3.76 9.47
N THR A 52 7.14 4.16 8.24
CA THR A 52 6.14 4.35 7.17
C THR A 52 6.72 3.96 5.81
N GLU A 53 5.88 3.41 4.91
CA GLU A 53 6.26 3.13 3.52
C GLU A 53 5.26 3.81 2.59
N THR A 54 5.73 4.63 1.66
CA THR A 54 4.88 5.28 0.66
C THR A 54 5.17 4.76 -0.75
N LEU A 55 4.16 4.62 -1.58
CA LEU A 55 4.29 4.15 -2.97
C LEU A 55 3.35 4.94 -3.88
N GLU A 56 3.88 5.40 -5.00
CA GLU A 56 3.09 6.03 -6.05
C GLU A 56 2.74 5.00 -7.13
N PHE A 57 1.45 4.83 -7.40
CA PHE A 57 0.90 3.83 -8.30
C PHE A 57 -0.26 4.42 -9.14
N ASP A 58 -0.75 3.68 -10.13
CA ASP A 58 -1.82 4.12 -11.05
C ASP A 58 -3.18 3.47 -10.75
N GLU A 59 -4.23 3.90 -11.46
CA GLU A 59 -5.59 3.38 -11.21
C GLU A 59 -5.73 1.87 -11.40
N SER A 60 -4.90 1.25 -12.26
CA SER A 60 -4.97 -0.18 -12.56
C SER A 60 -4.68 -1.04 -11.34
N GLU A 61 -3.91 -0.51 -10.38
CA GLU A 61 -3.54 -1.20 -9.13
C GLU A 61 -4.39 -0.73 -7.95
N LEU A 62 -5.18 0.34 -8.13
CA LEU A 62 -5.98 0.94 -7.07
C LEU A 62 -6.93 -0.05 -6.42
N GLN A 63 -7.59 -0.88 -7.23
CA GLN A 63 -8.50 -1.89 -6.71
C GLN A 63 -7.78 -2.88 -5.79
N GLU A 64 -6.59 -3.39 -6.18
CA GLU A 64 -5.82 -4.33 -5.36
C GLU A 64 -5.39 -3.70 -4.02
N TYR A 65 -5.03 -2.42 -4.04
CA TYR A 65 -4.61 -1.69 -2.85
C TYR A 65 -5.77 -1.32 -1.94
N LEU A 66 -6.93 -0.93 -2.50
CA LEU A 66 -8.15 -0.69 -1.74
C LEU A 66 -8.61 -1.97 -1.03
N ASP A 67 -8.67 -3.09 -1.74
CA ASP A 67 -9.04 -4.39 -1.16
C ASP A 67 -8.09 -4.77 -0.02
N ALA A 68 -6.78 -4.53 -0.18
CA ALA A 68 -5.79 -4.76 0.87
C ALA A 68 -5.95 -3.82 2.07
N ALA A 69 -6.36 -2.57 1.84
CA ALA A 69 -6.61 -1.57 2.86
C ALA A 69 -7.90 -1.87 3.66
N GLU A 70 -8.99 -2.23 2.97
CA GLU A 70 -10.25 -2.66 3.60
C GLU A 70 -10.07 -3.97 4.39
N ALA A 71 -9.22 -4.87 3.91
CA ALA A 71 -8.90 -6.09 4.64
C ALA A 71 -8.02 -5.83 5.89
N CYS A 72 -7.45 -4.64 6.05
CA CYS A 72 -6.62 -4.30 7.19
C CYS A 72 -7.49 -3.95 8.41
N PRO A 73 -7.52 -4.77 9.48
CA PRO A 73 -8.39 -4.52 10.63
C PRO A 73 -8.01 -3.24 11.43
N VAL A 74 -6.82 -2.71 11.20
CA VAL A 74 -6.26 -1.54 11.90
C VAL A 74 -6.11 -0.32 10.99
N ASN A 75 -6.58 -0.40 9.73
CA ASN A 75 -6.46 0.65 8.72
C ASN A 75 -5.04 1.26 8.69
N ALA A 76 -4.03 0.39 8.63
CA ALA A 76 -2.63 0.80 8.56
C ALA A 76 -2.24 1.29 7.15
N ILE A 77 -3.06 1.01 6.14
CA ILE A 77 -2.85 1.42 4.76
C ILE A 77 -3.78 2.60 4.49
N LYS A 78 -3.21 3.72 4.06
CA LYS A 78 -3.93 4.89 3.55
C LYS A 78 -3.71 5.01 2.06
N ILE A 79 -4.72 5.48 1.34
CA ILE A 79 -4.59 5.75 -0.10
C ILE A 79 -5.14 7.14 -0.37
N GLU A 80 -4.34 7.95 -1.04
CA GLU A 80 -4.68 9.33 -1.40
C GLU A 80 -4.47 9.56 -2.90
N GLU A 81 -5.37 10.32 -3.51
CA GLU A 81 -5.28 10.69 -4.92
C GLU A 81 -4.42 11.95 -5.08
N LYS A 82 -3.36 11.87 -5.87
CA LYS A 82 -2.39 12.96 -6.07
C LYS A 82 -2.97 14.15 -6.84
N GLU A 83 -3.91 13.89 -7.74
CA GLU A 83 -4.57 14.95 -8.53
C GLU A 83 -5.62 15.71 -7.71
N SER A 84 -6.47 15.01 -6.96
CA SER A 84 -7.56 15.64 -6.19
C SER A 84 -7.21 15.94 -4.72
N GLY A 85 -6.12 15.39 -4.18
CA GLY A 85 -5.80 15.44 -2.76
C GLY A 85 -6.82 14.70 -1.88
N LYS A 86 -7.59 13.78 -2.46
CA LYS A 86 -8.70 13.09 -1.78
C LYS A 86 -8.20 11.79 -1.15
N GLU A 87 -8.38 11.65 0.15
CA GLU A 87 -8.20 10.37 0.85
C GLU A 87 -9.34 9.41 0.44
N LEU A 88 -8.97 8.24 -0.08
CA LEU A 88 -9.90 7.17 -0.44
C LEU A 88 -10.20 6.26 0.76
N ILE A 89 -9.22 6.06 1.64
CA ILE A 89 -9.31 5.24 2.86
C ILE A 89 -8.33 5.69 3.94
#